data_AF-A0A422NJZ3-F1
#
_entry.id   AF-A0A422NJZ3-F1
#
_cell.length_a   1.000
_cell.length_b   1.000
_cell.length_c   1.000
_cell.angle_alpha   90.00
_cell.angle_beta   90.00
_cell.angle_gamma   90.00
#
_symmetry.space_group_name_H-M   'P 1'
#
loop_
_entity.id
_entity.type
_entity.pdbx_description
1 polymer ?
#
loop_
_entity_poly.entity_id
_entity_poly.type
_entity_poly.pdbx_seq_one_letter_code
_entity_poly.pdbx_strand_id
1 'polypeptide(L)'
;MESCICDDEATKWRRCTEQNLGDLNLEKKCTVELAAFDQCIVSWRLNGAKDVKIKGTNEGEPPPQCAGLSCLIGRCLQQTNYDFSRCKVHMQHFKHCVRSFYGSEYIV
;
A
#
# COMPACT_ATOMS: atom_id res chain seq x y z
N MET A 1 12.77 1.47 -16.53
CA MET A 1 13.29 0.65 -15.41
C MET A 1 12.76 1.29 -14.12
N GLU A 2 11.45 1.21 -13.90
CA GLU A 2 10.71 1.93 -12.83
C GLU A 2 10.14 0.96 -11.78
N SER A 3 10.51 -0.33 -11.85
CA SER A 3 9.93 -1.41 -11.05
C SER A 3 10.43 -1.49 -9.61
N CYS A 4 11.38 -0.64 -9.19
CA CYS A 4 12.04 -0.74 -7.88
C CYS A 4 11.75 0.45 -6.95
N ILE A 5 10.86 1.37 -7.35
CA ILE A 5 10.58 2.58 -6.58
C ILE A 5 9.80 2.19 -5.31
N CYS A 6 10.44 2.32 -4.15
CA CYS A 6 9.89 2.00 -2.83
C CYS A 6 9.33 0.57 -2.70
N ASP A 7 9.85 -0.37 -3.48
CA ASP A 7 9.35 -1.75 -3.52
C ASP A 7 9.69 -2.52 -2.24
N ASP A 8 10.86 -2.27 -1.65
CA ASP A 8 11.29 -2.88 -0.39
C ASP A 8 10.40 -2.42 0.77
N GLU A 9 10.12 -1.12 0.86
CA GLU A 9 9.25 -0.54 1.88
C GLU A 9 7.80 -1.03 1.72
N ALA A 10 7.28 -1.01 0.48
CA ALA A 10 5.96 -1.55 0.18
C ALA A 10 5.87 -3.05 0.55
N THR A 11 6.91 -3.83 0.27
CA THR A 11 6.99 -5.25 0.62
C THR A 11 7.01 -5.48 2.13
N LYS A 12 7.80 -4.71 2.88
CA LYS A 12 7.84 -4.79 4.36
C LYS A 12 6.47 -4.46 4.96
N TRP A 13 5.84 -3.39 4.50
CA TRP A 13 4.51 -2.99 4.94
C TRP A 13 3.43 -4.02 4.61
N ARG A 14 3.47 -4.58 3.38
CA ARG A 14 2.61 -5.70 2.98
C ARG A 14 2.77 -6.90 3.91
N ARG A 15 4.01 -7.31 4.21
CA ARG A 15 4.28 -8.45 5.10
C ARG A 15 3.74 -8.21 6.51
N CYS A 16 3.92 -7.01 7.07
CA CYS A 16 3.32 -6.68 8.37
C CYS A 16 1.79 -6.78 8.33
N THR A 17 1.17 -6.24 7.28
CA THR A 17 -0.28 -6.30 7.06
C THR A 17 -0.77 -7.75 6.95
N GLU A 18 -0.03 -8.60 6.23
CA GLU A 18 -0.33 -10.02 6.04
C GLU A 18 -0.24 -10.83 7.34
N GLN A 19 0.69 -10.48 8.24
CA GLN A 19 0.84 -11.16 9.54
C GLN A 19 -0.28 -10.80 10.52
N ASN A 20 -1.02 -9.71 10.29
CA ASN A 20 -2.03 -9.18 11.19
C ASN A 20 -3.42 -9.07 10.51
N LEU A 21 -3.74 -10.00 9.61
CA LEU A 21 -5.02 -10.00 8.88
C LEU A 21 -6.23 -10.02 9.82
N GLY A 22 -7.17 -9.11 9.55
CA GLY A 22 -8.41 -8.97 10.32
C GLY A 22 -8.24 -8.47 11.77
N ASP A 23 -7.03 -8.04 12.17
CA ASP A 23 -6.79 -7.43 13.48
C ASP A 23 -7.31 -5.98 13.51
N LEU A 24 -8.05 -5.63 14.57
CA LEU A 24 -8.62 -4.29 14.76
C LEU A 24 -7.57 -3.22 15.04
N ASN A 25 -6.37 -3.60 15.49
CA ASN A 25 -5.25 -2.71 15.78
C ASN A 25 -4.16 -2.74 14.69
N LEU A 26 -4.47 -3.28 13.51
CA LEU A 26 -3.53 -3.40 12.39
C LEU A 26 -2.77 -2.09 12.08
N GLU A 27 -3.48 -0.96 12.05
CA GLU A 27 -2.90 0.35 11.76
C GLU A 27 -1.75 0.70 12.72
N LYS A 28 -1.96 0.50 14.03
CA LYS A 28 -0.95 0.74 15.06
C LYS A 28 0.23 -0.23 14.97
N LYS A 29 -0.05 -1.50 14.63
CA LYS A 29 0.98 -2.53 14.54
C LYS A 29 1.93 -2.33 13.36
N CYS A 30 1.42 -1.83 12.24
CA CYS A 30 2.19 -1.63 11.01
C CYS A 30 2.51 -0.15 10.72
N THR A 31 2.42 0.73 11.74
CA THR A 31 2.70 2.16 11.59
C THR A 31 4.15 2.42 11.18
N VAL A 32 5.09 1.61 11.68
CA VAL A 32 6.52 1.79 11.38
C VAL A 32 6.81 1.53 9.91
N GLU A 33 6.28 0.44 9.36
CA GLU A 33 6.47 0.09 7.96
C GLU A 33 5.73 1.05 7.03
N LEU A 34 4.54 1.51 7.42
CA LEU A 34 3.81 2.56 6.70
C LEU A 34 4.64 3.86 6.64
N ALA A 35 5.16 4.33 7.77
CA ALA A 35 5.96 5.55 7.82
C ALA A 35 7.24 5.43 6.97
N ALA A 36 7.88 4.26 6.94
CA ALA A 36 9.04 4.01 6.09
C ALA A 36 8.67 4.09 4.59
N PHE A 37 7.53 3.52 4.20
CA PHE A 37 7.00 3.64 2.84
C PHE A 37 6.72 5.10 2.46
N ASP A 38 6.06 5.85 3.33
CA ASP A 38 5.74 7.26 3.08
C ASP A 38 6.98 8.12 2.94
N GLN A 39 7.99 7.90 3.79
CA GLN A 39 9.28 8.58 3.68
C GLN A 39 9.98 8.28 2.34
N CYS A 40 9.93 7.02 1.88
CA CYS A 40 10.47 6.66 0.57
C CYS A 40 9.74 7.40 -0.56
N ILE A 41 8.41 7.42 -0.54
CA ILE A 41 7.60 8.12 -1.54
C ILE A 41 7.96 9.60 -1.56
N VAL A 42 7.96 10.27 -0.41
CA VAL A 42 8.30 11.70 -0.31
C VAL A 42 9.69 11.97 -0.91
N SER A 43 10.69 11.17 -0.54
CA SER A 43 12.04 11.29 -1.08
C SER A 43 12.07 11.13 -2.60
N TRP A 44 11.43 10.09 -3.12
CA TRP A 44 11.36 9.84 -4.57
C TRP A 44 10.70 11.01 -5.32
N ARG A 45 9.60 11.57 -4.78
CA ARG A 45 8.89 12.71 -5.38
C ARG A 45 9.71 13.99 -5.41
N LEU A 46 10.44 14.28 -4.32
CA LEU A 46 11.32 15.44 -4.24
C LEU A 46 12.52 15.33 -5.19
N ASN A 47 12.94 14.11 -5.53
CA ASN A 47 14.03 13.84 -6.47
C ASN A 47 13.58 13.81 -7.95
N GLY A 48 12.73 14.76 -8.34
CA GLY A 48 12.36 14.99 -9.74
C GLY A 48 11.18 14.16 -10.26
N ALA A 49 10.58 13.29 -9.43
CA ALA A 49 9.42 12.49 -9.82
C ALA A 49 8.07 13.12 -9.48
N LYS A 50 8.01 14.45 -9.28
CA LYS A 50 6.81 15.15 -8.79
C LYS A 50 5.55 14.86 -9.61
N ASP A 51 5.67 14.84 -10.94
CA ASP A 51 4.55 14.67 -11.88
C ASP A 51 4.47 13.25 -12.47
N VAL A 52 5.37 12.34 -12.09
CA VAL A 52 5.41 10.97 -12.59
C VAL A 52 4.22 10.19 -12.05
N LYS A 53 3.54 9.38 -12.86
CA LYS A 53 2.45 8.51 -12.36
C LYS A 53 2.79 7.07 -12.66
N ILE A 54 2.97 6.26 -11.63
CA ILE A 54 3.15 4.81 -11.82
C ILE A 54 1.76 4.18 -11.88
N LYS A 55 1.48 3.52 -12.99
CA LYS A 55 0.25 2.73 -13.21
C LYS A 55 0.60 1.25 -13.31
N GLY A 56 -0.40 0.38 -13.24
CA GLY A 56 -0.21 -1.02 -13.58
C GLY A 56 0.05 -1.21 -15.08
N THR A 57 0.46 -2.43 -15.45
CA THR A 57 0.78 -2.80 -16.83
C THR A 57 -0.45 -2.69 -17.74
N ASN A 58 -1.61 -3.08 -17.21
CA ASN A 58 -2.90 -2.96 -17.89
C ASN A 58 -3.76 -1.81 -17.33
N GLU A 59 -4.72 -1.34 -18.13
CA GLU A 59 -5.68 -0.35 -17.68
C GLU A 59 -6.52 -0.90 -16.51
N GLY A 60 -6.68 -0.09 -15.47
CA GLY A 60 -7.37 -0.48 -14.24
C GLY A 60 -6.51 -1.24 -13.22
N GLU A 61 -5.28 -1.64 -13.58
CA GLU A 61 -4.37 -2.28 -12.63
C GLU A 61 -3.69 -1.24 -11.71
N PRO A 62 -3.51 -1.59 -10.42
CA PRO A 62 -2.73 -0.77 -9.51
C PRO A 62 -1.25 -0.79 -9.88
N PRO A 63 -0.45 0.14 -9.31
CA PRO A 63 1.01 0.06 -9.39
C PRO A 63 1.49 -1.32 -8.91
N PRO A 64 2.52 -1.92 -9.54
CA PRO A 64 3.01 -3.26 -9.18
C PRO A 64 3.32 -3.43 -7.69
N GLN A 65 3.87 -2.38 -7.06
CA GLN A 65 4.21 -2.33 -5.63
C GLN A 65 2.97 -2.49 -4.73
N CYS A 66 1.80 -2.09 -5.22
CA CYS A 66 0.54 -2.14 -4.48
C CYS A 66 -0.28 -3.41 -4.76
N ALA A 67 0.08 -4.20 -5.78
CA ALA A 67 -0.67 -5.39 -6.18
C ALA A 67 -0.77 -6.40 -5.02
N GLY A 68 0.31 -6.59 -4.27
CA GLY A 68 0.31 -7.50 -3.13
C GLY A 68 -0.63 -7.08 -1.99
N LEU A 69 -0.85 -5.77 -1.79
CA LEU A 69 -1.80 -5.25 -0.79
C LEU A 69 -3.25 -5.51 -1.20
N SER A 70 -3.58 -5.46 -2.50
CA SER A 70 -4.94 -5.75 -2.97
C SER A 70 -5.35 -7.19 -2.67
N CYS A 71 -4.43 -8.14 -2.82
CA CYS A 71 -4.65 -9.55 -2.49
C CYS A 71 -5.02 -9.78 -1.01
N LEU A 72 -4.48 -8.96 -0.10
CA LEU A 72 -4.74 -9.09 1.34
C LEU A 72 -6.20 -8.74 1.72
N ILE A 73 -6.89 -7.92 0.92
CA ILE A 73 -8.30 -7.59 1.17
C ILE A 73 -9.16 -8.85 1.01
N GLY A 74 -8.99 -9.57 -0.11
CA GLY A 74 -9.72 -10.82 -0.35
C GLY A 74 -9.41 -11.88 0.69
N ARG A 75 -8.13 -12.03 1.06
CA ARG A 75 -7.70 -12.97 2.09
C ARG A 75 -8.26 -12.61 3.48
N CYS A 76 -8.29 -11.33 3.84
CA CYS A 76 -8.91 -10.87 5.07
C CYS A 76 -10.39 -11.25 5.10
N LEU A 77 -11.15 -10.92 4.05
CA LEU A 77 -12.58 -11.22 3.98
C LEU A 77 -12.85 -12.73 4.12
N GLN A 78 -12.06 -13.57 3.46
CA GLN A 78 -12.19 -15.03 3.60
C GLN A 78 -11.95 -15.51 5.05
N GLN A 79 -10.98 -14.92 5.76
CA GLN A 79 -10.66 -15.29 7.14
C GLN A 79 -11.63 -14.72 8.18
N THR A 80 -12.30 -13.61 7.87
CA THR A 80 -13.22 -12.92 8.79
C THR A 80 -14.69 -13.21 8.49
N ASN A 81 -15.00 -14.25 7.71
CA ASN A 81 -16.35 -14.59 7.27
C ASN A 81 -17.06 -13.40 6.58
N TYR A 82 -16.33 -12.74 5.68
CA TYR A 82 -16.74 -11.57 4.91
C TYR A 82 -17.16 -10.35 5.75
N ASP A 83 -16.62 -10.23 6.96
CA ASP A 83 -16.79 -9.04 7.79
C ASP A 83 -15.91 -7.89 7.26
N PHE A 84 -16.54 -6.98 6.52
CA PHE A 84 -15.90 -5.78 5.97
C PHE A 84 -15.38 -4.81 7.04
N SER A 85 -15.95 -4.82 8.25
CA SER A 85 -15.49 -3.93 9.33
C SER A 85 -14.06 -4.29 9.76
N ARG A 86 -13.74 -5.60 9.81
CA ARG A 86 -12.40 -6.11 10.13
C ARG A 86 -11.38 -5.90 9.02
N CYS A 87 -11.84 -5.75 7.77
CA CYS A 87 -10.96 -5.60 6.61
C CYS A 87 -10.82 -4.14 6.11
N LYS A 88 -11.51 -3.19 6.75
CA LYS A 88 -11.50 -1.77 6.37
C LYS A 88 -10.07 -1.19 6.26
N VAL A 89 -9.21 -1.51 7.23
CA VAL A 89 -7.82 -1.02 7.26
C VAL A 89 -7.00 -1.56 6.08
N HIS A 90 -7.21 -2.81 5.66
CA HIS A 90 -6.55 -3.40 4.50
C HIS A 90 -6.91 -2.65 3.20
N MET A 91 -8.19 -2.27 3.07
CA MET A 91 -8.66 -1.45 1.95
C MET A 91 -8.06 -0.04 1.98
N GLN A 92 -7.87 0.55 3.17
CA GLN A 92 -7.21 1.85 3.34
C GLN A 92 -5.74 1.76 2.96
N HIS A 93 -5.01 0.73 3.42
CA HIS A 93 -3.62 0.50 3.04
C HIS A 93 -3.44 0.39 1.52
N PHE A 94 -4.27 -0.42 0.86
CA PHE A 94 -4.22 -0.53 -0.61
C PHE A 94 -4.47 0.81 -1.30
N LYS A 95 -5.51 1.55 -0.89
CA LYS A 95 -5.82 2.87 -1.46
C LYS A 95 -4.69 3.88 -1.25
N HIS A 96 -4.09 3.88 -0.06
CA HIS A 96 -2.95 4.73 0.28
C HIS A 96 -1.77 4.46 -0.63
N CYS A 97 -1.37 3.19 -0.78
CA CYS A 97 -0.31 2.77 -1.69
C CYS A 97 -0.54 3.30 -3.12
N VAL A 98 -1.73 3.05 -3.68
CA VAL A 98 -2.05 3.47 -5.05
C VAL A 98 -1.95 4.99 -5.18
N ARG A 99 -2.53 5.75 -4.25
CA ARG A 99 -2.52 7.22 -4.29
C ARG A 99 -1.09 7.79 -4.27
N SER A 100 -0.22 7.25 -3.42
CA SER A 100 1.18 7.65 -3.31
C SER A 100 1.94 7.59 -4.65
N PHE A 101 1.64 6.61 -5.48
CA PHE A 101 2.27 6.42 -6.79
C PHE A 101 1.62 7.23 -7.94
N TYR A 102 0.41 7.74 -7.75
CA TYR A 102 -0.38 8.38 -8.81
C TYR A 102 -0.26 9.90 -8.92
N GLY A 103 0.59 10.55 -8.14
CA GLY A 103 0.67 12.00 -8.22
C GLY A 103 0.11 12.76 -7.03
N SER A 104 -0.55 12.09 -6.07
CA SER A 104 -1.54 12.74 -5.21
C SER A 104 -0.94 13.56 -4.06
N GLU A 105 0.10 14.35 -4.29
CA GLU A 105 0.56 15.40 -3.37
C GLU A 105 0.94 14.92 -1.93
N TYR A 106 1.12 13.59 -1.82
CA TYR A 106 2.11 12.81 -1.05
C TYR A 106 1.97 12.68 0.47
N ILE A 107 0.69 12.72 0.84
CA ILE A 107 -0.03 12.08 1.96
C ILE A 107 0.47 12.42 3.38
N VAL A 108 -0.04 13.56 3.86
CA VAL A 108 -0.17 13.95 5.29
C VAL A 108 -1.24 13.10 5.96
#